data_AF-A0AAN6EC46-F1
#
_entry.id   AF-A0AAN6EC46-F1
#
_cell.length_a   1.000
_cell.length_b   1.000
_cell.length_c   1.000
_cell.angle_alpha   90.00
_cell.angle_beta   90.00
_cell.angle_gamma   90.00
#
_symmetry.space_group_name_H-M   'P 1'
#
loop_
_entity.id
_entity.type
_entity.pdbx_description
1 polymer ?
#
loop_
_entity_poly.entity_id
_entity_poly.type
_entity_poly.pdbx_seq_one_letter_code
_entity_poly.pdbx_strand_id
1 'polypeptide(L)'
;AQTGFQAVCFQAFADAVEVIPTTLAENSGLSPISIVTELRNRHANGEQTAGINVRKGAISDMKRENVIQPLLVSTSAIELATETVRMLMKIDDILAAR
;
A
#
# COMPACT_ATOMS: atom_id res chain seq x y z
N ALA A 1 -9.49 9.99 18.09
CA ALA A 1 -10.01 9.31 16.89
C ALA A 1 -10.57 10.37 15.97
N GLN A 2 -10.22 10.36 14.68
CA GLN A 2 -10.83 11.27 13.72
C GLN A 2 -12.28 10.83 13.47
N THR A 3 -13.21 11.77 13.39
CA THR A 3 -14.66 11.50 13.31
C THR A 3 -15.25 12.08 12.02
N GLY A 4 -16.35 11.48 11.54
CA GLY A 4 -17.08 11.96 10.37
C GLY A 4 -16.33 11.76 9.04
N PHE A 5 -16.44 12.72 8.13
CA PHE A 5 -15.90 12.66 6.76
C PHE A 5 -14.40 12.34 6.72
N GLN A 6 -13.62 12.86 7.67
CA GLN A 6 -12.19 12.60 7.75
C GLN A 6 -11.90 11.10 7.91
N ALA A 7 -12.65 10.38 8.75
CA ALA A 7 -12.43 8.94 8.93
C ALA A 7 -12.59 8.15 7.62
N VAL A 8 -13.54 8.55 6.76
CA VAL A 8 -13.76 7.94 5.45
C VAL A 8 -12.57 8.19 4.51
N CYS A 9 -12.05 9.42 4.49
CA CYS A 9 -10.86 9.75 3.68
C CYS A 9 -9.62 8.98 4.12
N PHE A 10 -9.40 8.84 5.43
CA PHE A 10 -8.28 8.07 5.96
C PHE A 10 -8.41 6.59 5.65
N GLN A 11 -9.62 6.02 5.72
CA GLN A 11 -9.86 4.64 5.31
C GLN A 11 -9.56 4.45 3.82
N ALA A 12 -10.06 5.33 2.95
CA ALA A 12 -9.80 5.24 1.52
C ALA A 12 -8.29 5.34 1.18
N PHE A 13 -7.55 6.18 1.90
CA PHE A 13 -6.10 6.26 1.74
C PHE A 13 -5.40 4.97 2.20
N ALA A 14 -5.82 4.39 3.33
CA ALA A 14 -5.28 3.12 3.82
C ALA A 14 -5.54 1.99 2.82
N ASP A 15 -6.75 1.91 2.28
CA ASP A 15 -7.12 0.93 1.26
C ASP A 15 -6.30 1.11 -0.02
N ALA A 16 -6.00 2.36 -0.42
CA ALA A 16 -5.17 2.63 -1.60
C ALA A 16 -3.73 2.10 -1.47
N VAL A 17 -3.15 2.11 -0.26
CA VAL A 17 -1.78 1.58 -0.03
C VAL A 17 -1.72 0.07 -0.25
N GLU A 18 -2.83 -0.64 -0.10
CA GLU A 18 -2.90 -2.10 -0.31
C GLU A 18 -2.76 -2.51 -1.78
N VAL A 19 -2.76 -1.55 -2.71
CA VAL A 19 -2.44 -1.83 -4.11
C VAL A 19 -1.07 -2.49 -4.28
N ILE A 20 -0.09 -2.13 -3.43
CA ILE A 20 1.28 -2.66 -3.51
C ILE A 20 1.31 -4.17 -3.20
N PRO A 21 0.84 -4.65 -2.04
CA PRO A 21 0.80 -6.09 -1.76
C PRO A 21 -0.15 -6.84 -2.69
N THR A 22 -1.26 -6.24 -3.11
CA THR A 22 -2.17 -6.84 -4.10
C THR A 22 -1.45 -7.12 -5.41
N THR A 23 -0.75 -6.12 -5.96
CA THR A 23 0.01 -6.24 -7.21
C THR A 23 1.15 -7.27 -7.09
N LEU A 24 1.83 -7.32 -5.94
CA LEU A 24 2.86 -8.34 -5.69
C LEU A 24 2.29 -9.76 -5.66
N ALA A 25 1.11 -9.95 -5.05
CA ALA A 25 0.43 -11.24 -5.02
C ALA A 25 0.01 -11.67 -6.43
N GLU A 26 -0.59 -10.77 -7.22
CA GLU A 26 -0.99 -11.02 -8.61
C GLU A 26 0.20 -11.42 -9.48
N ASN A 27 1.29 -10.64 -9.43
CA ASN A 27 2.50 -10.93 -10.20
C ASN A 27 3.18 -12.24 -9.79
N SER A 28 2.92 -12.72 -8.57
CA SER A 28 3.45 -14.00 -8.06
C SER A 28 2.50 -15.17 -8.31
N GLY A 29 1.37 -14.96 -9.00
CA GLY A 29 0.35 -15.99 -9.24
C GLY A 29 -0.42 -16.42 -7.98
N LEU A 30 -0.40 -15.61 -6.93
CA LEU A 30 -1.10 -15.89 -5.67
C LEU A 30 -2.50 -15.25 -5.69
N SER A 31 -3.42 -15.80 -4.90
CA SER A 31 -4.72 -15.17 -4.65
C SER A 31 -4.52 -13.85 -3.87
N PRO A 32 -4.83 -12.68 -4.46
CA PRO A 32 -4.57 -11.40 -3.80
C PRO A 32 -5.44 -11.21 -2.56
N ILE A 33 -6.71 -11.62 -2.64
CA ILE A 33 -7.67 -11.55 -1.53
C ILE A 33 -7.15 -12.35 -0.32
N SER A 34 -6.72 -13.60 -0.56
CA SER A 34 -6.23 -14.47 0.50
C SER A 34 -4.94 -13.93 1.13
N ILE A 35 -4.00 -13.46 0.31
CA ILE A 35 -2.72 -12.92 0.78
C ILE A 35 -2.92 -11.63 1.57
N VAL A 36 -3.66 -10.65 1.04
CA VAL A 36 -3.89 -9.38 1.75
C VAL A 36 -4.63 -9.60 3.07
N THR A 37 -5.59 -10.53 3.10
CA THR A 37 -6.32 -10.87 4.34
C THR A 37 -5.41 -11.47 5.41
N GLU A 38 -4.57 -12.44 5.03
CA GLU A 38 -3.59 -13.04 5.94
C GLU A 38 -2.55 -12.00 6.39
N LEU A 39 -2.11 -11.12 5.49
CA LEU A 39 -1.15 -10.06 5.80
C LEU A 39 -1.71 -9.08 6.84
N ARG A 40 -2.98 -8.67 6.68
CA ARG A 40 -3.71 -7.84 7.65
C ARG A 40 -3.78 -8.50 9.02
N ASN A 41 -4.12 -9.79 9.06
CA ASN A 41 -4.22 -10.54 10.31
C ASN A 41 -2.88 -10.55 11.08
N ARG A 42 -1.78 -10.87 10.39
CA ARG A 42 -0.45 -10.87 11.02
C ARG A 42 -0.02 -9.49 11.53
N HIS A 43 -0.25 -8.44 10.75
CA HIS A 43 0.05 -7.08 11.18
C HIS A 43 -0.84 -6.64 12.35
N ALA A 44 -2.11 -7.06 12.39
CA ALA A 44 -3.00 -6.82 13.52
C ALA A 44 -2.53 -7.53 14.80
N ASN A 45 -1.85 -8.67 14.66
CA ASN A 45 -1.21 -9.40 15.77
C ASN A 45 0.16 -8.81 16.19
N GLY A 46 0.59 -7.72 15.56
CA GLY A 46 1.83 -6.99 15.93
C GLY A 46 3.06 -7.36 15.11
N GLU A 47 2.94 -8.20 14.09
CA GLU A 47 4.06 -8.54 13.19
C GLU A 47 4.32 -7.40 12.18
N GLN A 48 5.29 -6.53 12.47
CA GLN A 48 5.62 -5.37 11.62
C GLN A 48 6.46 -5.72 10.38
N THR A 49 7.11 -6.88 10.36
CA THR A 49 8.02 -7.31 9.29
C THR A 49 7.40 -8.39 8.41
N ALA A 50 6.13 -8.72 8.60
CA ALA A 50 5.42 -9.66 7.74
C ALA A 50 5.31 -9.09 6.32
N GLY A 51 5.60 -9.91 5.32
CA GLY A 51 5.51 -9.50 3.92
C GLY A 51 5.34 -10.69 2.98
N ILE A 52 5.11 -10.38 1.70
CA ILE A 52 4.86 -11.38 0.68
C ILE A 52 6.19 -11.93 0.18
N ASN A 53 6.42 -13.22 0.42
CA ASN A 53 7.59 -13.91 -0.13
C ASN A 53 7.23 -14.59 -1.44
N VAL A 54 7.61 -13.94 -2.53
CA VAL A 54 7.36 -14.41 -3.89
C VAL A 54 8.03 -15.75 -4.20
N ARG A 55 9.12 -16.11 -3.50
CA ARG A 55 9.84 -17.39 -3.72
C ARG A 55 9.11 -18.56 -3.08
N LYS A 56 8.49 -18.33 -1.92
CA LYS A 56 7.76 -19.37 -1.16
C LYS A 56 6.25 -19.35 -1.45
N GLY A 57 5.75 -18.31 -2.09
CA GLY A 57 4.33 -18.12 -2.34
C GLY A 57 3.50 -17.87 -1.07
N ALA A 58 4.14 -17.39 0.00
CA ALA A 58 3.53 -17.29 1.33
C ALA A 58 3.99 -16.03 2.08
N ILE A 59 3.29 -15.70 3.16
CA ILE A 59 3.69 -14.60 4.05
C ILE A 59 4.75 -15.08 5.03
N SER A 60 5.84 -14.31 5.12
CA SER A 60 6.96 -14.59 6.02
C SER A 60 7.59 -13.30 6.52
N ASP A 61 8.49 -13.42 7.49
CA ASP A 61 9.24 -12.30 8.06
C ASP A 61 10.32 -11.83 7.06
N MET A 62 10.10 -10.69 6.43
CA MET A 62 10.96 -10.15 5.38
C MET A 62 12.36 -9.81 5.90
N LYS A 63 12.49 -9.49 7.19
CA LYS A 63 13.78 -9.22 7.82
C LYS A 63 14.62 -10.50 7.91
N ARG A 64 13.99 -11.65 8.23
CA ARG A 64 14.65 -12.96 8.25
C ARG A 64 15.01 -13.45 6.85
N GLU A 65 14.20 -13.10 5.85
CA GLU A 65 14.44 -13.44 4.44
C GLU A 65 15.45 -12.50 3.76
N ASN A 66 16.04 -11.54 4.49
CA ASN A 66 16.95 -10.51 3.97
C ASN A 66 16.36 -9.68 2.81
N VAL A 67 15.05 -9.49 2.80
CA VAL A 67 14.35 -8.62 1.86
C VAL A 67 14.10 -7.29 2.56
N ILE A 68 14.99 -6.32 2.32
CA ILE A 68 14.93 -4.99 2.93
C ILE A 68 14.96 -3.90 1.86
N GLN A 69 14.36 -2.75 2.18
CA GLN A 69 14.45 -1.55 1.36
C GLN A 69 14.88 -0.35 2.21
N PRO A 70 15.60 0.63 1.64
CA PRO A 70 15.92 1.87 2.33
C PRO A 70 14.66 2.65 2.69
N LEU A 71 14.61 3.21 3.90
CA LEU A 71 13.48 4.02 4.37
C LEU A 71 13.14 5.16 3.39
N LEU A 72 14.18 5.81 2.84
CA LEU A 72 14.03 6.92 1.90
C LEU A 72 13.15 6.55 0.70
N VAL A 73 13.23 5.31 0.20
CA VAL A 73 12.43 4.87 -0.96
C VAL A 73 10.94 4.90 -0.63
N SER A 74 10.54 4.29 0.49
CA SER A 74 9.13 4.23 0.88
C SER A 74 8.57 5.60 1.27
N THR A 75 9.35 6.40 2.00
CA THR A 75 8.95 7.76 2.40
C THR A 75 8.73 8.64 1.17
N SER A 76 9.72 8.72 0.27
CA SER A 76 9.60 9.55 -0.93
C SER A 76 8.50 9.07 -1.86
N ALA A 77 8.26 7.76 -1.98
CA ALA A 77 7.19 7.23 -2.82
C ALA A 77 5.80 7.70 -2.33
N ILE A 78 5.54 7.63 -1.02
CA ILE A 78 4.25 8.07 -0.44
C ILE A 78 4.10 9.59 -0.57
N GLU A 79 5.15 10.35 -0.29
CA GLU A 79 5.13 11.82 -0.40
C GLU A 79 4.84 12.27 -1.83
N LEU A 80 5.58 11.75 -2.82
CA LEU A 80 5.41 12.14 -4.22
C LEU A 80 4.05 11.73 -4.78
N ALA A 81 3.57 10.53 -4.45
CA ALA A 81 2.24 10.07 -4.87
C ALA A 81 1.14 10.98 -4.29
N THR A 82 1.22 11.29 -3.00
CA THR A 82 0.26 12.16 -2.32
C THR A 82 0.28 13.57 -2.89
N GLU A 83 1.46 14.13 -3.13
CA GLU A 83 1.62 15.45 -3.73
C GLU A 83 1.07 15.52 -5.15
N THR A 84 1.29 14.47 -5.95
CA THR A 84 0.75 14.38 -7.30
C THR A 84 -0.77 14.35 -7.29
N VAL A 85 -1.39 13.50 -6.47
CA VAL A 85 -2.86 13.42 -6.35
C VAL A 85 -3.42 14.74 -5.82
N ARG A 86 -2.75 15.38 -4.87
CA ARG A 86 -3.15 16.70 -4.35
C ARG A 86 -3.14 17.78 -5.44
N MET A 87 -2.18 17.76 -6.35
CA MET A 87 -2.16 18.67 -7.50
C MET A 87 -3.32 18.39 -8.45
N LEU A 88 -3.57 17.11 -8.77
CA LEU A 88 -4.66 16.71 -9.66
C LEU A 88 -6.05 17.06 -9.09
N MET A 89 -6.30 16.81 -7.81
CA MET A 89 -7.59 17.08 -7.15
C MET A 89 -7.93 18.58 -7.07
N LYS A 90 -6.96 19.47 -7.25
CA LYS A 90 -7.17 20.93 -7.26
C LYS A 90 -7.63 21.46 -8.62
N ILE A 91 -7.51 20.68 -9.68
CA ILE A 91 -7.95 21.06 -11.02
C ILE A 91 -9.47 20.96 -11.06
N ASP A 92 -10.14 22.10 -11.28
CA ASP A 92 -11.59 22.21 -11.37
C ASP A 92 -12.08 22.20 -12.83
N ASP A 93 -11.29 22.71 -13.78
CA ASP A 93 -11.61 22.69 -15.20
C ASP A 93 -10.34 22.54 -16.08
N ILE A 94 -10.51 21.93 -17.26
CA ILE A 94 -9.46 21.75 -18.28
C ILE A 94 -9.94 22.34 -19.59
N LEU A 95 -9.36 23.48 -19.97
CA LEU A 95 -9.60 24.09 -21.27
C LEU A 95 -8.55 23.62 -22.28
N ALA A 96 -8.99 22.90 -23.31
CA ALA A 96 -8.13 22.54 -24.43
C ALA A 96 -7.95 23.74 -25.37
N ALA A 97 -6.74 24.31 -25.39
CA ALA A 97 -6.33 25.29 -26.40
C ALA A 97 -5.87 24.56 -27.67
N ARG A 98 -6.30 25.06 -28.84
CA ARG A 98 -5.80 24.61 -30.15
C ARG A 98 -4.50 25.31 -30.50
#